data_AF-A0A9E5UQ78-F1
#
_entry.id   AF-A0A9E5UQ78-F1
#
_cell.length_a   1.000
_cell.length_b   1.000
_cell.length_c   1.000
_cell.angle_alpha   90.00
_cell.angle_beta   90.00
_cell.angle_gamma   90.00
#
_symmetry.space_group_name_H-M   'P 1'
#
loop_
_entity.id
_entity.type
_entity.pdbx_description
1 polymer ?
#
loop_
_entity_poly.entity_id
_entity_poly.type
_entity_poly.pdbx_seq_one_letter_code
_entity_poly.pdbx_strand_id
1 'polypeptide(L)'
;MRKLQLYHQIFEQLVGLEAQIGFEPNSGRKGRLAALSQKVQNNLQLLRQSISQQAARQRQFGRWGMLSLLAGAFVLVSLAGTRIARQVGVPIRQLSEAIYQIIDHQFQPGIQIPHTQQRDEVGRLARDFALMYEQLLAHNEEIKQQSEEISTQRDLLAEQNITILKAQSQIQHINNALTDLNQALEQRVAERTQALQETNEELDLFLYRASHDLKGPIARLEGLLHLAQIDPDPGLLPELLPQFAPNVRQLHRLLDKFLMIFEINREDRTWEMISLPSLWQEALVALARWQDFEEEQFELFWKWQSPLVFHSDRSLLVIIWSICSRMP
;
A
#
# COMPACT_ATOMS: atom_id res chain seq x y z
N MET A 1 83.91 -21.43 -151.14
CA MET A 1 82.48 -21.86 -151.10
C MET A 1 81.97 -22.35 -149.74
N ARG A 2 82.80 -22.76 -148.75
CA ARG A 2 82.33 -23.23 -147.42
C ARG A 2 81.74 -22.17 -146.46
N LYS A 3 82.11 -20.88 -146.60
CA LYS A 3 81.64 -19.81 -145.68
C LYS A 3 80.18 -19.37 -145.90
N LEU A 4 79.62 -19.57 -147.09
CA LEU A 4 78.26 -19.13 -147.41
C LEU A 4 77.19 -20.05 -146.79
N GLN A 5 77.45 -21.37 -146.75
CA GLN A 5 76.54 -22.35 -146.13
C GLN A 5 76.43 -22.17 -144.61
N LEU A 6 77.53 -21.84 -143.93
CA LEU A 6 77.52 -21.58 -142.49
C LEU A 6 76.69 -20.34 -142.15
N TYR A 7 76.76 -19.30 -142.98
CA TYR A 7 75.99 -18.07 -142.78
C TYR A 7 74.48 -18.31 -142.96
N HIS A 8 74.10 -19.10 -143.97
CA HIS A 8 72.70 -19.47 -144.17
C HIS A 8 72.15 -20.32 -143.01
N GLN A 9 72.95 -21.27 -142.50
CA GLN A 9 72.53 -22.13 -141.40
C GLN A 9 72.40 -21.37 -140.07
N ILE A 10 73.32 -20.42 -139.80
CA ILE A 10 73.21 -19.52 -138.64
C ILE A 10 72.02 -18.59 -138.80
N PHE A 11 71.77 -18.05 -139.99
CA PHE A 11 70.62 -17.19 -140.26
C PHE A 11 69.29 -17.93 -140.07
N GLU A 12 69.16 -19.15 -140.59
CA GLU A 12 67.98 -20.02 -140.36
C GLU A 12 67.77 -20.32 -138.86
N GLN A 13 68.85 -20.60 -138.11
CA GLN A 13 68.75 -20.77 -136.65
C GLN A 13 68.37 -19.48 -135.93
N LEU A 14 68.90 -18.34 -136.35
CA LEU A 14 68.61 -17.04 -135.75
C LEU A 14 67.16 -16.64 -136.00
N VAL A 15 66.66 -16.81 -137.23
CA VAL A 15 65.26 -16.57 -137.61
C VAL A 15 64.33 -17.55 -136.90
N GLY A 16 64.74 -18.81 -136.72
CA GLY A 16 64.01 -19.79 -135.92
C GLY A 16 63.93 -19.43 -134.43
N LEU A 17 65.02 -18.89 -133.86
CA LEU A 17 65.07 -18.36 -132.49
C LEU A 17 64.24 -17.08 -132.36
N GLU A 18 64.32 -16.18 -133.33
CA GLU A 18 63.53 -14.95 -133.39
C GLU A 18 62.03 -15.24 -133.52
N ALA A 19 61.62 -16.24 -134.31
CA ALA A 19 60.24 -16.70 -134.39
C ALA A 19 59.75 -17.32 -133.06
N GLN A 20 60.62 -18.03 -132.33
CA GLN A 20 60.29 -18.53 -130.99
C GLN A 20 60.17 -17.41 -129.95
N ILE A 21 60.97 -16.36 -130.05
CA ILE A 21 60.92 -15.20 -129.14
C ILE A 21 59.70 -14.31 -129.49
N GLY A 22 59.38 -14.19 -130.77
CA GLY A 22 58.26 -13.42 -131.34
C GLY A 22 58.67 -12.00 -131.72
N PHE A 23 58.42 -11.62 -132.98
CA PHE A 23 58.68 -10.28 -133.54
C PHE A 23 57.48 -9.33 -133.35
N GLU A 24 56.27 -9.85 -133.52
CA GLU A 24 55.02 -9.10 -133.33
C GLU A 24 54.54 -9.16 -131.86
N PRO A 25 53.80 -8.14 -131.36
CA PRO A 25 53.39 -8.00 -129.96
C PRO A 25 52.72 -9.23 -129.34
N ASN A 26 52.11 -10.08 -130.17
CA ASN A 26 51.34 -11.27 -129.76
C ASN A 26 51.91 -12.59 -130.27
N SER A 27 53.13 -12.60 -130.80
CA SER A 27 53.77 -13.81 -131.35
C SER A 27 54.84 -14.39 -130.40
N GLY A 28 55.18 -15.67 -130.59
CA GLY A 28 56.27 -16.34 -129.86
C GLY A 28 56.06 -16.49 -128.33
N ARG A 29 57.17 -16.51 -127.58
CA ARG A 29 57.18 -16.61 -126.10
C ARG A 29 56.78 -15.28 -125.42
N LYS A 30 57.03 -14.12 -126.05
CA LYS A 30 56.64 -12.80 -125.51
C LYS A 30 55.11 -12.62 -125.46
N GLY A 31 54.39 -12.96 -126.53
CA GLY A 31 52.91 -12.92 -126.53
C GLY A 31 52.29 -13.84 -125.47
N ARG A 32 52.87 -15.05 -125.29
CA ARG A 32 52.46 -15.97 -124.21
C ARG A 32 52.72 -15.39 -122.82
N LEU A 33 53.84 -14.69 -122.60
CA LEU A 33 54.15 -14.05 -121.32
C LEU A 33 53.18 -12.89 -121.02
N ALA A 34 52.84 -12.06 -122.02
CA ALA A 34 51.88 -10.98 -121.88
C ALA A 34 50.46 -11.50 -121.58
N ALA A 35 50.01 -12.53 -122.29
CA ALA A 35 48.73 -13.18 -122.02
C ALA A 35 48.70 -13.83 -120.63
N LEU A 36 49.80 -14.45 -120.19
CA LEU A 36 49.93 -15.02 -118.85
C LEU A 36 49.89 -13.93 -117.77
N SER A 37 50.58 -12.80 -117.98
CA SER A 37 50.57 -11.65 -117.07
C SER A 37 49.18 -11.05 -116.93
N GLN A 38 48.46 -10.84 -118.04
CA GLN A 38 47.08 -10.35 -118.03
C GLN A 38 46.14 -11.34 -117.31
N LYS A 39 46.32 -12.65 -117.53
CA LYS A 39 45.54 -13.69 -116.85
C LYS A 39 45.82 -13.70 -115.34
N VAL A 40 47.07 -13.53 -114.92
CA VAL A 40 47.45 -13.40 -113.50
C VAL A 40 46.83 -12.14 -112.91
N GLN A 41 46.87 -11.01 -113.60
CA GLN A 41 46.31 -9.75 -113.11
C GLN A 41 44.78 -9.80 -112.97
N ASN A 42 44.08 -10.40 -113.94
CA ASN A 42 42.64 -10.65 -113.87
C ASN A 42 42.29 -11.61 -112.74
N ASN A 43 43.05 -12.70 -112.58
CA ASN A 43 42.86 -13.65 -111.48
C ASN A 43 43.11 -13.00 -110.11
N LEU A 44 44.11 -12.13 -109.98
CA LEU A 44 44.39 -11.38 -108.75
C LEU A 44 43.28 -10.37 -108.43
N GLN A 45 42.70 -9.70 -109.43
CA GLN A 45 41.55 -8.81 -109.23
C GLN A 45 40.32 -9.59 -108.77
N LEU A 46 40.01 -10.72 -109.40
CA LEU A 46 38.91 -11.60 -109.00
C LEU A 46 39.12 -12.15 -107.58
N LEU A 47 40.36 -12.55 -107.23
CA LEU A 47 40.72 -12.99 -105.88
C LEU A 47 40.56 -11.87 -104.85
N ARG A 48 40.97 -10.64 -105.18
CA ARG A 48 40.81 -9.49 -104.29
C ARG A 48 39.33 -9.16 -104.06
N GLN A 49 38.52 -9.21 -105.12
CA GLN A 49 37.08 -9.01 -105.01
C GLN A 49 36.43 -10.11 -104.15
N SER A 50 36.76 -11.39 -104.38
CA SER A 50 36.21 -12.49 -103.60
C SER A 50 36.61 -12.45 -102.12
N ILE A 51 37.87 -12.12 -101.81
CA ILE A 51 38.35 -11.92 -100.43
C ILE A 51 37.62 -10.75 -99.77
N SER A 52 37.46 -9.62 -100.47
CA SER A 52 36.78 -8.44 -99.90
C SER A 52 35.30 -8.71 -99.62
N GLN A 53 34.61 -9.44 -100.49
CA GLN A 53 33.22 -9.84 -100.30
C GLN A 53 33.07 -10.86 -99.16
N GLN A 54 33.97 -11.84 -99.05
CA GLN A 54 33.99 -12.79 -97.94
C GLN A 54 34.27 -12.08 -96.60
N ALA A 55 35.25 -11.17 -96.57
CA ALA A 55 35.56 -10.39 -95.38
C ALA A 55 34.37 -9.50 -94.96
N ALA A 56 33.66 -8.88 -95.91
CA ALA A 56 32.46 -8.09 -95.63
C ALA A 56 31.32 -8.96 -95.06
N ARG A 57 31.05 -10.13 -95.67
CA ARG A 57 30.07 -11.10 -95.16
C ARG A 57 30.42 -11.59 -93.75
N GLN A 58 31.68 -11.91 -93.49
CA GLN A 58 32.16 -12.36 -92.18
C GLN A 58 32.02 -11.26 -91.12
N ARG A 59 32.34 -10.00 -91.45
CA ARG A 59 32.13 -8.85 -90.57
C ARG A 59 30.65 -8.63 -90.27
N GLN A 60 29.77 -8.73 -91.27
CA GLN A 60 28.33 -8.59 -91.07
C GLN A 60 27.77 -9.73 -90.21
N PHE A 61 28.17 -10.98 -90.50
CA PHE A 61 27.79 -12.14 -89.70
C PHE A 61 28.24 -12.00 -88.23
N GLY A 62 29.48 -11.57 -88.00
CA GLY A 62 30.00 -11.30 -86.65
C GLY A 62 29.24 -10.18 -85.92
N ARG A 63 28.91 -9.08 -86.62
CA ARG A 63 28.11 -7.99 -86.05
C ARG A 63 26.71 -8.44 -85.66
N TRP A 64 26.01 -9.17 -86.53
CA TRP A 64 24.67 -9.69 -86.21
C TRP A 64 24.70 -10.74 -85.10
N GLY A 65 25.73 -11.60 -85.06
CA GLY A 65 25.94 -12.54 -83.96
C GLY A 65 26.20 -11.85 -82.63
N MET A 66 26.99 -10.76 -82.61
CA MET A 66 27.22 -9.97 -81.39
C MET A 66 25.94 -9.26 -80.93
N LEU A 67 25.17 -8.68 -81.85
CA LEU A 67 23.89 -8.03 -81.52
C LEU A 67 22.85 -9.01 -80.99
N SER A 68 22.75 -10.22 -81.56
CA SER A 68 21.82 -11.24 -81.07
C SER A 68 22.22 -11.76 -79.69
N LEU A 69 23.51 -11.92 -79.41
CA LEU A 69 24.02 -12.27 -78.07
C LEU A 69 23.70 -11.18 -77.05
N LEU A 70 23.94 -9.91 -77.38
CA LEU A 70 23.61 -8.78 -76.49
C LEU A 70 22.10 -8.68 -76.23
N ALA A 71 21.27 -8.86 -77.27
CA ALA A 71 19.82 -8.87 -77.13
C ALA A 71 19.35 -10.04 -76.25
N GLY A 72 19.91 -11.25 -76.44
CA GLY A 72 19.61 -12.40 -75.60
C GLY A 72 19.99 -12.18 -74.13
N ALA A 73 21.17 -11.62 -73.88
CA ALA A 73 21.62 -11.28 -72.53
C ALA A 73 20.70 -10.25 -71.87
N PHE A 74 20.28 -9.21 -72.61
CA PHE A 74 19.34 -8.20 -72.12
C PHE A 74 17.99 -8.82 -71.72
N VAL A 75 17.45 -9.72 -72.55
CA VAL A 75 16.20 -10.43 -72.25
C VAL A 75 16.34 -11.29 -70.99
N LEU A 76 17.45 -12.01 -70.82
CA LEU A 76 17.69 -12.82 -69.63
C LEU A 76 17.78 -11.99 -68.35
N VAL A 77 18.50 -10.86 -68.39
CA VAL A 77 18.59 -9.93 -67.25
C VAL A 77 17.22 -9.34 -66.91
N SER A 78 16.44 -8.94 -67.91
CA SER A 78 15.08 -8.42 -67.71
C SER A 78 14.15 -9.48 -67.12
N LEU A 79 14.25 -10.74 -67.56
CA LEU A 79 13.46 -11.86 -67.04
C LEU A 79 13.87 -12.20 -65.58
N ALA A 80 15.16 -12.20 -65.29
CA ALA A 80 15.67 -12.44 -63.94
C ALA A 80 15.25 -11.30 -62.98
N GLY A 81 15.37 -10.04 -63.42
CA GLY A 81 14.94 -8.89 -62.64
C GLY A 81 13.45 -8.92 -62.30
N THR A 82 12.60 -9.24 -63.29
CA THR A 82 11.15 -9.38 -63.05
C THR A 82 10.81 -10.57 -62.15
N ARG A 83 11.53 -11.68 -62.25
CA ARG A 83 11.40 -12.83 -61.32
C ARG A 83 11.77 -12.44 -59.89
N ILE A 84 12.92 -11.79 -59.67
CA ILE A 84 13.37 -11.35 -58.34
C ILE A 84 12.41 -10.33 -57.76
N ALA A 85 11.98 -9.33 -58.54
CA ALA A 85 11.01 -8.33 -58.09
C ALA A 85 9.69 -8.98 -57.63
N ARG A 86 9.20 -10.01 -58.34
CA ARG A 86 7.96 -10.71 -57.99
C ARG A 86 8.13 -11.70 -56.84
N GLN A 87 9.25 -12.41 -56.75
CA GLN A 87 9.47 -13.44 -55.71
C GLN A 87 9.95 -12.86 -54.38
N VAL A 88 10.69 -11.75 -54.40
CA VAL A 88 11.32 -11.17 -53.20
C VAL A 88 10.79 -9.77 -52.93
N GLY A 89 10.79 -8.89 -53.94
CA GLY A 89 10.44 -7.47 -53.75
C GLY A 89 9.00 -7.23 -53.31
N VAL A 90 8.03 -7.85 -53.99
CA VAL A 90 6.61 -7.68 -53.68
C VAL A 90 6.25 -8.21 -52.27
N PRO A 91 6.61 -9.45 -51.87
CA PRO A 91 6.30 -9.94 -50.54
C PRO A 91 6.94 -9.13 -49.41
N ILE A 92 8.19 -8.69 -49.57
CA ILE A 92 8.87 -7.84 -48.58
C ILE A 92 8.13 -6.52 -48.41
N ARG A 93 7.71 -5.89 -49.52
CA ARG A 93 6.94 -4.64 -49.45
C ARG A 93 5.61 -4.83 -48.74
N GLN A 94 4.88 -5.90 -49.06
CA GLN A 94 3.60 -6.21 -48.39
C GLN A 94 3.77 -6.47 -46.90
N LEU A 95 4.81 -7.23 -46.52
CA LEU A 95 5.13 -7.46 -45.11
C LEU A 95 5.50 -6.14 -44.41
N SER A 96 6.30 -5.29 -45.06
CA SER A 96 6.66 -3.97 -44.52
C SER A 96 5.46 -3.05 -44.35
N GLU A 97 4.52 -3.05 -45.30
CA GLU A 97 3.27 -2.28 -45.20
C GLU A 97 2.41 -2.82 -44.05
N ALA A 98 2.31 -4.14 -43.87
CA ALA A 98 1.60 -4.75 -42.75
C ALA A 98 2.25 -4.41 -41.39
N ILE A 99 3.58 -4.46 -41.28
CA ILE A 99 4.32 -4.06 -40.08
C ILE A 99 4.04 -2.59 -39.75
N TYR A 100 4.10 -1.71 -40.75
CA TYR A 100 3.82 -0.29 -40.57
C TYR A 100 2.39 -0.07 -40.06
N GLN A 101 1.40 -0.73 -40.65
CA GLN A 101 0.02 -0.65 -40.19
C GLN A 101 -0.15 -1.14 -38.75
N ILE A 102 0.52 -2.23 -38.36
CA ILE A 102 0.47 -2.77 -37.00
C ILE A 102 0.98 -1.75 -35.98
N ILE A 103 2.10 -1.09 -36.30
CA ILE A 103 2.69 -0.07 -35.44
C ILE A 103 1.79 1.17 -35.39
N ASP A 104 1.28 1.64 -36.53
CA ASP A 104 0.42 2.82 -36.64
C ASP A 104 -0.91 2.64 -35.89
N HIS A 105 -1.49 1.43 -35.94
CA HIS A 105 -2.70 1.06 -35.21
C HIS A 105 -2.42 0.55 -33.79
N GLN A 106 -1.22 0.81 -33.25
CA GLN A 106 -0.83 0.48 -31.87
C GLN A 106 -1.09 -0.99 -31.48
N PHE A 107 -0.81 -1.91 -32.40
CA PHE A 107 -1.01 -3.35 -32.19
C PHE A 107 -2.46 -3.74 -31.88
N GLN A 108 -3.44 -3.06 -32.49
CA GLN A 108 -4.84 -3.49 -32.41
C GLN A 108 -5.13 -4.70 -33.32
N PRO A 109 -6.03 -5.61 -32.90
CA PRO A 109 -6.40 -6.76 -33.70
C PRO A 109 -7.10 -6.35 -35.01
N GLY A 110 -6.93 -7.15 -36.07
CA GLY A 110 -7.63 -6.96 -37.35
C GLY A 110 -6.72 -6.77 -38.57
N ILE A 111 -5.43 -6.52 -38.36
CA ILE A 111 -4.46 -6.43 -39.47
C ILE A 111 -4.04 -7.84 -39.89
N GLN A 112 -4.31 -8.18 -41.14
CA GLN A 112 -3.94 -9.47 -41.71
C GLN A 112 -2.51 -9.40 -42.22
N ILE A 113 -1.64 -10.25 -41.67
CA ILE A 113 -0.27 -10.40 -42.18
C ILE A 113 -0.33 -11.25 -43.46
N PRO A 114 0.26 -10.79 -44.58
CA PRO A 114 0.21 -11.50 -45.84
C PRO A 114 0.67 -12.96 -45.71
N HIS A 115 -0.22 -13.91 -46.00
CA HIS A 115 0.13 -15.33 -46.01
C HIS A 115 0.91 -15.67 -47.28
N THR A 116 2.24 -15.64 -47.19
CA THR A 116 3.11 -16.09 -48.27
C THR A 116 3.22 -17.62 -48.22
N GLN A 117 2.65 -18.31 -49.22
CA GLN A 117 2.83 -19.77 -49.39
C GLN A 117 4.25 -20.16 -49.85
N GLN A 118 5.15 -19.18 -50.00
CA GLN A 118 6.52 -19.42 -50.40
C GLN A 118 7.29 -20.19 -49.31
N ARG A 119 8.05 -21.19 -49.76
CA ARG A 119 8.93 -22.03 -48.94
C ARG A 119 10.35 -21.47 -48.82
N ASP A 120 10.54 -20.21 -49.21
CA ASP A 120 11.81 -19.47 -49.11
C ASP A 120 11.95 -18.77 -47.75
N GLU A 121 13.07 -18.08 -47.57
CA GLU A 121 13.42 -17.34 -46.34
C GLU A 121 12.45 -16.20 -46.08
N VAL A 122 11.97 -15.52 -47.13
CA VAL A 122 10.98 -14.43 -47.01
C VAL A 122 9.67 -14.98 -46.46
N GLY A 123 9.23 -16.14 -46.96
CA GLY A 123 8.03 -16.78 -46.46
C GLY A 123 8.16 -17.31 -45.04
N ARG A 124 9.36 -17.74 -44.62
CA ARG A 124 9.63 -18.08 -43.21
C ARG A 124 9.51 -16.86 -42.31
N LEU A 125 10.17 -15.76 -42.68
CA LEU A 125 10.14 -14.51 -41.91
C LEU A 125 8.70 -13.99 -41.75
N ALA A 126 7.88 -14.03 -42.80
CA ALA A 126 6.48 -13.62 -42.74
C ALA A 126 5.65 -14.47 -41.74
N ARG A 127 5.90 -15.79 -41.68
CA ARG A 127 5.23 -16.68 -40.71
C ARG A 127 5.71 -16.45 -39.28
N ASP A 128 7.01 -16.31 -39.08
CA ASP A 128 7.59 -16.05 -37.75
C ASP A 128 7.08 -14.71 -37.20
N PHE A 129 7.00 -13.69 -38.06
CA PHE A 129 6.41 -12.40 -37.73
C PHE A 129 4.91 -12.51 -37.41
N ALA A 130 4.15 -13.33 -38.16
CA ALA A 130 2.75 -13.59 -37.87
C ALA A 130 2.54 -14.25 -36.50
N LEU A 131 3.35 -15.25 -36.16
CA LEU A 131 3.33 -15.89 -34.85
C LEU A 131 3.69 -14.91 -33.72
N MET A 132 4.72 -14.08 -33.92
CA MET A 132 5.09 -13.05 -32.96
C MET A 132 3.96 -12.03 -32.75
N TYR A 133 3.29 -11.60 -33.82
CA TYR A 133 2.19 -10.66 -33.74
C TYR A 133 0.99 -11.25 -32.99
N GLU A 134 0.63 -12.51 -33.26
CA GLU A 134 -0.43 -13.21 -32.54
C GLU A 134 -0.13 -13.34 -31.04
N GLN A 135 1.12 -13.71 -30.68
CA GLN A 135 1.55 -13.75 -29.28
C GLN A 135 1.52 -12.38 -28.61
N LEU A 136 1.92 -11.33 -29.32
CA LEU A 136 1.89 -9.95 -28.81
C LEU A 136 0.46 -9.50 -28.55
N LEU A 137 -0.49 -9.80 -29.44
CA LEU A 137 -1.91 -9.52 -29.23
C LEU A 137 -2.46 -10.23 -28.00
N ALA A 138 -2.15 -11.52 -27.84
CA ALA A 138 -2.55 -12.30 -26.67
C ALA A 138 -2.00 -11.70 -25.37
N HIS A 139 -0.73 -11.30 -25.37
CA HIS A 139 -0.09 -10.71 -24.19
C HIS A 139 -0.63 -9.31 -23.86
N ASN A 140 -0.95 -8.48 -24.87
CA ASN A 140 -1.59 -7.19 -24.65
C ASN A 140 -2.98 -7.32 -24.01
N GLU A 141 -3.76 -8.33 -24.41
CA GLU A 141 -5.06 -8.60 -23.80
C GLU A 141 -4.91 -9.07 -22.34
N GLU A 142 -3.92 -9.93 -22.05
CA GLU A 142 -3.59 -10.33 -20.69
C GLU A 142 -3.17 -9.14 -19.81
N ILE A 143 -2.29 -8.27 -20.30
CA ILE A 143 -1.88 -7.04 -19.60
C ILE A 143 -3.09 -6.15 -19.31
N LYS A 144 -3.99 -6.01 -20.27
CA LYS A 144 -5.20 -5.20 -20.10
C LYS A 144 -6.09 -5.78 -18.99
N GLN A 145 -6.32 -7.09 -18.99
CA GLN A 145 -7.09 -7.77 -17.94
C GLN A 145 -6.44 -7.61 -16.56
N GLN A 146 -5.12 -7.79 -16.47
CA GLN A 146 -4.38 -7.57 -15.22
C GLN A 146 -4.46 -6.11 -14.76
N SER A 147 -4.41 -5.15 -15.68
CA SER A 147 -4.54 -3.73 -15.35
C SER A 147 -5.93 -3.41 -14.80
N GLU A 148 -6.99 -4.00 -15.34
CA GLU A 148 -8.36 -3.86 -14.83
C GLU A 148 -8.48 -4.49 -13.44
N GLU A 149 -7.96 -5.71 -13.23
CA GLU A 149 -7.95 -6.38 -11.93
C GLU A 149 -7.20 -5.55 -10.87
N ILE A 150 -5.98 -5.07 -11.17
CA ILE A 150 -5.19 -4.22 -10.28
C ILE A 150 -5.96 -2.93 -9.93
N SER A 151 -6.68 -2.34 -10.88
CA SER A 151 -7.52 -1.17 -10.60
C SER A 151 -8.60 -1.49 -9.58
N THR A 152 -9.34 -2.59 -9.76
CA THR A 152 -10.39 -2.99 -8.81
C THR A 152 -9.84 -3.34 -7.43
N GLN A 153 -8.68 -3.99 -7.37
CA GLN A 153 -8.01 -4.30 -6.10
C GLN A 153 -7.54 -3.02 -5.39
N ARG A 154 -7.04 -2.02 -6.14
CA ARG A 154 -6.65 -0.72 -5.57
C ARG A 154 -7.85 0.01 -4.98
N ASP A 155 -9.00 -0.01 -5.65
CA ASP A 155 -10.22 0.63 -5.16
C ASP A 155 -10.71 -0.04 -3.87
N LEU A 156 -10.71 -1.38 -3.83
CA LEU A 156 -11.05 -2.15 -2.62
C LEU A 156 -10.09 -1.84 -1.45
N LEU A 157 -8.78 -1.81 -1.72
CA LEU A 157 -7.77 -1.47 -0.72
C LEU A 157 -7.95 -0.04 -0.18
N ALA A 158 -8.33 0.91 -1.05
CA ALA A 158 -8.63 2.28 -0.62
C ALA A 158 -9.82 2.32 0.35
N GLU A 159 -10.89 1.57 0.06
CA GLU A 159 -12.05 1.45 0.95
C GLU A 159 -11.70 0.79 2.30
N GLN A 160 -10.89 -0.29 2.26
CA GLN A 160 -10.40 -0.96 3.46
C GLN A 160 -9.55 -0.02 4.32
N ASN A 161 -8.66 0.78 3.70
CA ASN A 161 -7.83 1.75 4.41
C ASN A 161 -8.68 2.80 5.15
N ILE A 162 -9.75 3.30 4.54
CA ILE A 162 -10.70 4.22 5.20
C ILE A 162 -11.33 3.56 6.43
N THR A 163 -11.71 2.29 6.33
CA THR A 163 -12.31 1.54 7.44
C THR A 163 -11.32 1.32 8.58
N ILE A 164 -10.08 0.95 8.27
CA ILE A 164 -9.01 0.78 9.27
C ILE A 164 -8.72 2.10 10.00
N LEU A 165 -8.65 3.23 9.29
CA LEU A 165 -8.42 4.54 9.91
C LEU A 165 -9.56 4.93 10.87
N LYS A 166 -10.81 4.64 10.50
CA LYS A 166 -11.97 4.84 11.39
C LYS A 166 -11.86 3.98 12.64
N ALA A 167 -11.52 2.70 12.49
CA ALA A 167 -11.34 1.78 13.61
C ALA A 167 -10.19 2.22 14.53
N GLN A 168 -9.06 2.65 13.97
CA GLN A 168 -7.94 3.19 14.76
C GLN A 168 -8.34 4.43 15.56
N SER A 169 -9.06 5.37 14.93
CA SER A 169 -9.55 6.56 15.64
C SER A 169 -10.49 6.18 16.79
N GLN A 170 -11.41 5.24 16.57
CA GLN A 170 -12.31 4.74 17.63
C GLN A 170 -11.54 4.09 18.78
N ILE A 171 -10.57 3.22 18.48
CA ILE A 171 -9.72 2.58 19.50
C ILE A 171 -8.97 3.65 20.29
N GLN A 172 -8.43 4.67 19.63
CA GLN A 172 -7.72 5.76 20.31
C GLN A 172 -8.65 6.53 21.25
N HIS A 173 -9.86 6.86 20.81
CA HIS A 173 -10.85 7.52 21.67
C HIS A 173 -11.24 6.68 22.88
N ILE A 174 -11.46 5.38 22.70
CA ILE A 174 -11.79 4.45 23.78
C ILE A 174 -10.63 4.32 24.77
N ASN A 175 -9.39 4.19 24.29
CA ASN A 175 -8.21 4.11 25.16
C ASN A 175 -8.00 5.38 25.99
N ASN A 176 -8.21 6.56 25.39
CA ASN A 176 -8.14 7.81 26.14
C ASN A 176 -9.23 7.86 27.22
N ALA A 177 -10.48 7.54 26.86
CA ALA A 177 -11.59 7.52 27.81
C ALA A 177 -11.39 6.51 28.95
N LEU A 178 -10.83 5.32 28.66
CA LEU A 178 -10.46 4.33 29.68
C LEU A 178 -9.35 4.84 30.59
N THR A 179 -8.38 5.56 30.05
CA THR A 179 -7.29 6.16 30.82
C THR A 179 -7.83 7.21 31.79
N ASP A 180 -8.66 8.12 31.30
CA ASP A 180 -9.31 9.16 32.11
C ASP A 180 -10.20 8.54 33.21
N LEU A 181 -10.97 7.49 32.86
CA LEU A 181 -11.80 6.77 33.81
C LEU A 181 -10.97 6.06 34.88
N ASN A 182 -9.88 5.40 34.51
CA ASN A 182 -8.99 4.74 35.46
C ASN A 182 -8.37 5.76 36.43
N GLN A 183 -7.90 6.90 35.93
CA GLN A 183 -7.36 7.97 36.80
C GLN A 183 -8.42 8.49 37.78
N ALA A 184 -9.65 8.72 37.31
CA ALA A 184 -10.75 9.16 38.17
C ALA A 184 -11.11 8.09 39.23
N LEU A 185 -11.09 6.81 38.86
CA LEU A 185 -11.31 5.70 39.80
C LEU A 185 -10.20 5.59 40.82
N GLU A 186 -8.94 5.67 40.41
CA GLU A 186 -7.78 5.64 41.31
C GLU A 186 -7.82 6.80 42.30
N GLN A 187 -8.15 8.00 41.84
CA GLN A 187 -8.33 9.15 42.72
C GLN A 187 -9.46 8.91 43.73
N ARG A 188 -10.62 8.43 43.29
CA ARG A 188 -11.75 8.16 44.17
C ARG A 188 -11.47 7.05 45.18
N VAL A 189 -10.71 6.03 44.78
CA VAL A 189 -10.22 4.97 45.67
C VAL A 189 -9.29 5.58 46.71
N ALA A 190 -8.31 6.38 46.31
CA ALA A 190 -7.39 7.04 47.24
C ALA A 190 -8.13 7.93 48.25
N GLU A 191 -9.08 8.77 47.79
CA GLU A 191 -9.90 9.61 48.65
C GLU A 191 -10.72 8.78 49.66
N ARG A 192 -11.35 7.69 49.20
CA ARG A 192 -12.14 6.81 50.08
C ARG A 192 -11.27 6.04 51.07
N THR A 193 -10.11 5.57 50.63
CA THR A 193 -9.15 4.89 51.49
C THR A 193 -8.62 5.83 52.56
N GLN A 194 -8.31 7.08 52.21
CA GLN A 194 -7.90 8.09 53.18
C GLN A 194 -9.02 8.37 54.20
N ALA A 195 -10.25 8.64 53.74
CA ALA A 195 -11.37 8.90 54.64
C ALA A 195 -11.67 7.72 55.57
N LEU A 196 -11.55 6.49 55.08
CA LEU A 196 -11.70 5.28 55.90
C LEU A 196 -10.59 5.18 56.94
N GLN A 197 -9.35 5.46 56.56
CA GLN A 197 -8.21 5.43 57.47
C GLN A 197 -8.38 6.46 58.59
N GLU A 198 -8.76 7.69 58.24
CA GLU A 198 -9.06 8.76 59.20
C GLU A 198 -10.19 8.37 60.16
N THR A 199 -11.29 7.82 59.64
CA THR A 199 -12.43 7.34 60.46
C THR A 199 -12.00 6.22 61.40
N ASN A 200 -11.14 5.31 60.93
CA ASN A 200 -10.66 4.19 61.74
C ASN A 200 -9.74 4.68 62.88
N GLU A 201 -8.86 5.64 62.60
CA GLU A 201 -8.02 6.29 63.61
C GLU A 201 -8.84 7.05 64.66
N GLU A 202 -9.91 7.75 64.25
CA GLU A 202 -10.85 8.41 65.16
C GLU A 202 -11.59 7.39 66.05
N LEU A 203 -12.01 6.26 65.48
CA LEU A 203 -12.65 5.18 66.23
C LEU A 203 -11.70 4.57 67.25
N ASP A 204 -10.46 4.27 66.86
CA ASP A 204 -9.43 3.74 67.76
C ASP A 204 -9.15 4.70 68.92
N LEU A 205 -9.03 6.00 68.64
CA LEU A 205 -8.86 7.03 69.65
C LEU A 205 -10.07 7.11 70.60
N PHE A 206 -11.29 7.00 70.06
CA PHE A 206 -12.51 6.95 70.87
C PHE A 206 -12.52 5.72 71.79
N LEU A 207 -12.25 4.53 71.26
CA LEU A 207 -12.19 3.29 72.04
C LEU A 207 -11.13 3.35 73.14
N TYR A 208 -9.96 3.92 72.83
CA TYR A 208 -8.88 4.13 73.80
C TYR A 208 -9.33 5.05 74.95
N ARG A 209 -9.91 6.22 74.64
CA ARG A 209 -10.41 7.18 75.65
C ARG A 209 -11.55 6.58 76.47
N ALA A 210 -12.50 5.92 75.84
CA ALA A 210 -13.61 5.27 76.52
C ALA A 210 -13.12 4.21 77.52
N SER A 211 -12.17 3.37 77.11
CA SER A 211 -11.56 2.36 77.98
C SER A 211 -10.84 2.98 79.19
N HIS A 212 -10.10 4.08 78.98
CA HIS A 212 -9.41 4.80 80.05
C HIS A 212 -10.41 5.40 81.05
N ASP A 213 -11.44 6.08 80.56
CA ASP A 213 -12.43 6.75 81.39
C ASP A 213 -13.27 5.78 82.22
N LEU A 214 -13.52 4.57 81.70
CA LEU A 214 -14.17 3.48 82.42
C LEU A 214 -13.24 2.84 83.47
N LYS A 215 -11.95 2.68 83.17
CA LYS A 215 -10.99 2.01 84.05
C LYS A 215 -10.83 2.72 85.40
N GLY A 216 -10.82 4.05 85.41
CA GLY A 216 -10.66 4.85 86.64
C GLY A 216 -11.69 4.57 87.74
N PRO A 217 -13.02 4.69 87.48
CA PRO A 217 -14.04 4.37 88.47
C PRO A 217 -14.14 2.86 88.77
N ILE A 218 -13.88 1.97 87.80
CA ILE A 218 -13.86 0.52 88.06
C ILE A 218 -12.74 0.17 89.06
N ALA A 219 -11.52 0.64 88.82
CA ALA A 219 -10.39 0.39 89.73
C ALA A 219 -10.64 0.96 91.14
N ARG A 220 -11.31 2.12 91.24
CA ARG A 220 -11.73 2.69 92.53
C ARG A 220 -12.75 1.81 93.25
N LEU A 221 -13.75 1.29 92.54
CA LEU A 221 -14.74 0.37 93.11
C LEU A 221 -14.09 -0.95 93.56
N GLU A 222 -13.20 -1.51 92.75
CA GLU A 222 -12.43 -2.71 93.10
C GLU A 222 -11.56 -2.48 94.34
N GLY A 223 -10.89 -1.33 94.44
CA GLY A 223 -10.09 -0.96 95.62
C GLY A 223 -10.92 -0.78 96.89
N LEU A 224 -12.08 -0.11 96.81
CA LEU A 224 -13.01 0.04 97.93
C LEU A 224 -13.56 -1.32 98.38
N LEU A 225 -13.90 -2.20 97.43
CA LEU A 225 -14.36 -3.56 97.72
C LEU A 225 -13.25 -4.38 98.39
N HIS A 226 -12.02 -4.27 97.91
CA HIS A 226 -10.86 -4.96 98.49
C HIS A 226 -10.59 -4.48 99.92
N LEU A 227 -10.60 -3.17 100.18
CA LEU A 227 -10.45 -2.60 101.52
C LEU A 227 -11.52 -3.12 102.49
N ALA A 228 -12.78 -3.16 102.05
CA ALA A 228 -13.89 -3.71 102.84
C ALA A 228 -13.77 -5.23 103.11
N GLN A 229 -13.00 -5.97 102.31
CA GLN A 229 -12.78 -7.40 102.49
C GLN A 229 -11.61 -7.73 103.42
N ILE A 230 -10.57 -6.89 103.44
CA ILE A 230 -9.33 -7.16 104.19
C ILE A 230 -9.33 -6.54 105.59
N ASP A 231 -10.15 -5.53 105.85
CA ASP A 231 -10.23 -4.88 107.15
C ASP A 231 -11.30 -5.54 108.05
N PRO A 232 -10.93 -6.04 109.25
CA PRO A 232 -11.87 -6.68 110.17
C PRO A 232 -12.76 -5.70 110.95
N ASP A 233 -12.60 -4.38 110.81
CA ASP A 233 -13.40 -3.38 111.51
C ASP A 233 -14.87 -3.32 111.02
N PRO A 234 -15.86 -3.65 111.87
CA PRO A 234 -17.28 -3.54 111.52
C PRO A 234 -17.74 -2.09 111.22
N GLY A 235 -16.98 -1.08 111.68
CA GLY A 235 -17.27 0.34 111.47
C GLY A 235 -16.85 0.88 110.10
N LEU A 236 -15.94 0.20 109.40
CA LEU A 236 -15.38 0.67 108.14
C LEU A 236 -16.36 0.59 106.97
N LEU A 237 -17.20 -0.45 106.91
CA LEU A 237 -18.14 -0.64 105.80
C LEU A 237 -19.20 0.49 105.72
N PRO A 238 -19.82 0.94 106.83
CA PRO A 238 -20.64 2.16 106.85
C PRO A 238 -19.91 3.43 106.39
N GLU A 239 -18.60 3.54 106.61
CA GLU A 239 -17.78 4.68 106.20
C GLU A 239 -17.41 4.64 104.70
N LEU A 240 -17.17 3.45 104.14
CA LEU A 240 -16.82 3.25 102.74
C LEU A 240 -18.04 3.28 101.80
N LEU A 241 -19.22 2.83 102.26
CA LEU A 241 -20.46 2.77 101.46
C LEU A 241 -20.80 4.10 100.74
N PRO A 242 -20.73 5.28 101.39
CA PRO A 242 -20.94 6.58 100.74
C PRO A 242 -20.00 6.84 99.55
N GLN A 243 -18.81 6.24 99.52
CA GLN A 243 -17.83 6.42 98.44
C GLN A 243 -18.11 5.56 97.20
N PHE A 244 -18.95 4.53 97.28
CA PHE A 244 -19.38 3.76 96.11
C PHE A 244 -20.32 4.57 95.20
N ALA A 245 -21.23 5.32 95.81
CA ALA A 245 -22.25 6.09 95.11
C ALA A 245 -21.70 7.08 94.05
N PRO A 246 -20.68 7.92 94.32
CA PRO A 246 -20.11 8.81 93.30
C PRO A 246 -19.40 8.06 92.16
N ASN A 247 -18.79 6.90 92.42
CA ASN A 247 -18.13 6.09 91.39
C ASN A 247 -19.16 5.40 90.46
N VAL A 248 -20.24 4.86 91.02
CA VAL A 248 -21.36 4.29 90.23
C VAL A 248 -22.07 5.38 89.43
N ARG A 249 -22.28 6.57 90.01
CA ARG A 249 -22.80 7.73 89.27
C ARG A 249 -21.85 8.18 88.15
N GLN A 250 -20.53 8.08 88.35
CA GLN A 250 -19.56 8.38 87.29
C GLN A 250 -19.66 7.37 86.13
N LEU A 251 -19.80 6.08 86.41
CA LEU A 251 -20.01 5.05 85.37
C LEU A 251 -21.31 5.26 84.59
N HIS A 252 -22.43 5.53 85.29
CA HIS A 252 -23.70 5.86 84.61
C HIS A 252 -23.58 7.09 83.71
N ARG A 253 -22.91 8.16 84.18
CA ARG A 253 -22.67 9.35 83.35
C ARG A 253 -21.82 9.06 82.11
N LEU A 254 -20.87 8.13 82.19
CA LEU A 254 -20.07 7.71 81.03
C LEU A 254 -20.91 6.87 80.04
N LEU A 255 -21.73 5.96 80.56
CA LEU A 255 -22.63 5.14 79.73
C LEU A 255 -23.66 5.99 78.98
N ASP A 256 -24.27 6.96 79.65
CA ASP A 256 -25.21 7.91 79.04
C ASP A 256 -24.55 8.69 77.89
N LYS A 257 -23.30 9.12 78.07
CA LYS A 257 -22.53 9.82 77.02
C LYS A 257 -22.28 8.93 75.81
N PHE A 258 -21.99 7.64 76.00
CA PHE A 258 -21.77 6.72 74.89
C PHE A 258 -23.06 6.41 74.13
N LEU A 259 -24.18 6.21 74.83
CA LEU A 259 -25.49 6.03 74.20
C LEU A 259 -25.88 7.24 73.36
N MET A 260 -25.65 8.44 73.89
CA MET A 260 -25.89 9.68 73.16
C MET A 260 -25.05 9.77 71.87
N ILE A 261 -23.76 9.41 71.90
CA ILE A 261 -22.90 9.39 70.71
C ILE A 261 -23.40 8.35 69.68
N PHE A 262 -23.83 7.17 70.14
CA PHE A 262 -24.38 6.14 69.28
C PHE A 262 -25.68 6.59 68.58
N GLU A 263 -26.57 7.27 69.31
CA GLU A 263 -27.79 7.84 68.74
C GLU A 263 -27.50 8.96 67.72
N ILE A 264 -26.50 9.81 67.97
CA ILE A 264 -26.08 10.85 67.02
C ILE A 264 -25.52 10.24 65.72
N ASN A 265 -24.77 9.14 65.83
CA ASN A 265 -24.08 8.48 64.72
C ASN A 265 -24.91 7.44 63.97
N ARG A 266 -26.22 7.29 64.27
CA ARG A 266 -27.09 6.37 63.53
C ARG A 266 -27.27 6.80 62.07
N GLU A 267 -27.06 5.85 61.15
CA GLU A 267 -27.26 6.06 59.70
C GLU A 267 -28.75 6.03 59.30
N ASP A 268 -29.56 5.18 59.94
CA ASP A 268 -31.00 5.09 59.70
C ASP A 268 -31.76 6.21 60.44
N ARG A 269 -31.85 7.36 59.77
CA ARG A 269 -32.58 8.56 60.22
C ARG A 269 -34.02 8.57 59.72
N THR A 270 -34.94 8.89 60.61
CA THR A 270 -36.36 9.04 60.28
C THR A 270 -36.70 10.52 60.22
N TRP A 271 -36.86 11.03 58.99
CA TRP A 271 -37.26 12.42 58.76
C TRP A 271 -38.77 12.58 58.95
N GLU A 272 -39.18 13.35 59.95
CA GLU A 272 -40.58 13.68 60.19
C GLU A 272 -40.80 15.20 60.24
N MET A 273 -42.04 15.63 60.03
CA MET A 273 -42.45 17.02 60.23
C MET A 273 -42.60 17.30 61.71
N ILE A 274 -41.74 18.17 62.24
CA ILE A 274 -41.68 18.47 63.67
C ILE A 274 -42.17 19.90 63.90
N SER A 275 -43.12 20.04 64.82
CA SER A 275 -43.59 21.32 65.34
C SER A 275 -42.75 21.70 66.55
N LEU A 276 -42.00 22.81 66.47
CA LEU A 276 -41.17 23.26 67.59
C LEU A 276 -42.00 23.55 68.86
N PRO A 277 -43.20 24.16 68.80
CA PRO A 277 -44.01 24.37 70.00
C PRO A 277 -44.39 23.08 70.74
N SER A 278 -44.75 22.00 70.03
CA SER A 278 -45.09 20.72 70.68
C SER A 278 -43.86 20.05 71.26
N LEU A 279 -42.74 20.07 70.52
CA LEU A 279 -41.48 19.53 70.99
C LEU A 279 -40.99 20.27 72.24
N TRP A 280 -41.07 21.61 72.26
CA TRP A 280 -40.73 22.44 73.42
C TRP A 280 -41.56 22.09 74.65
N GLN A 281 -42.84 21.80 74.48
CA GLN A 281 -43.72 21.46 75.58
C GLN A 281 -43.40 20.08 76.17
N GLU A 282 -43.09 19.09 75.33
CA GLU A 282 -42.57 17.78 75.77
C GLU A 282 -41.26 17.93 76.54
N ALA A 283 -40.39 18.80 76.02
CA ALA A 283 -39.12 19.19 76.60
C ALA A 283 -39.26 19.77 78.03
N LEU A 284 -40.17 20.71 78.22
CA LEU A 284 -40.47 21.29 79.53
C LEU A 284 -41.02 20.25 80.52
N VAL A 285 -41.89 19.35 80.05
CA VAL A 285 -42.44 18.26 80.89
C VAL A 285 -41.34 17.29 81.33
N ALA A 286 -40.39 16.98 80.45
CA ALA A 286 -39.24 16.14 80.80
C ALA A 286 -38.33 16.83 81.83
N LEU A 287 -38.11 18.13 81.67
CA LEU A 287 -37.27 18.94 82.56
C LEU A 287 -37.89 19.09 83.97
N ALA A 288 -39.22 19.29 84.05
CA ALA A 288 -39.95 19.36 85.32
C ALA A 288 -39.99 18.03 86.10
N ARG A 289 -39.71 16.90 85.43
CA ARG A 289 -39.58 15.58 86.09
C ARG A 289 -38.18 15.31 86.61
N TRP A 290 -37.22 16.19 86.32
CA TRP A 290 -35.85 16.02 86.76
C TRP A 290 -35.72 16.37 88.24
N GLN A 291 -35.13 15.45 89.00
CA GLN A 291 -35.27 15.39 90.46
C GLN A 291 -34.54 16.53 91.21
N ASP A 292 -33.61 17.20 90.54
CA ASP A 292 -32.83 18.34 91.04
C ASP A 292 -33.25 19.68 90.40
N PHE A 293 -34.39 19.71 89.70
CA PHE A 293 -34.89 20.95 89.08
C PHE A 293 -35.67 21.79 90.09
N GLU A 294 -35.03 22.85 90.60
CA GLU A 294 -35.72 23.91 91.37
C GLU A 294 -36.18 25.01 90.40
N GLU A 295 -37.50 25.10 90.15
CA GLU A 295 -38.12 26.11 89.26
C GLU A 295 -37.70 27.56 89.60
N GLU A 296 -37.36 27.82 90.86
CA GLU A 296 -36.99 29.14 91.37
C GLU A 296 -35.63 29.65 90.86
N GLN A 297 -34.80 28.80 90.24
CA GLN A 297 -33.44 29.16 89.81
C GLN A 297 -33.31 29.48 88.30
N PHE A 298 -34.35 29.28 87.49
CA PHE A 298 -34.26 29.42 86.03
C PHE A 298 -35.34 30.33 85.43
N GLU A 299 -34.94 31.48 84.87
CA GLU A 299 -35.82 32.28 84.01
C GLU A 299 -35.74 31.78 82.55
N LEU A 300 -36.75 31.04 82.12
CA LEU A 300 -36.86 30.56 80.74
C LEU A 300 -37.55 31.60 79.85
N PHE A 301 -36.80 32.17 78.88
CA PHE A 301 -37.35 33.06 77.86
C PHE A 301 -37.34 32.39 76.49
N TRP A 302 -38.50 32.27 75.85
CA TRP A 302 -38.61 31.82 74.46
C TRP A 302 -39.54 32.72 73.65
N LYS A 303 -39.15 32.99 72.41
CA LYS A 303 -39.95 33.76 71.44
C LYS A 303 -39.75 33.14 70.06
N TRP A 304 -40.79 32.52 69.52
CA TRP A 304 -40.81 32.01 68.15
C TRP A 304 -41.91 32.69 67.34
N GLN A 305 -41.74 32.74 66.02
CA GLN A 305 -42.76 33.19 65.07
C GLN A 305 -43.45 31.94 64.48
N SER A 306 -44.78 31.92 64.49
CA SER A 306 -45.60 30.76 64.12
C SER A 306 -46.02 30.77 62.64
N PRO A 307 -46.14 29.60 61.97
CA PRO A 307 -45.82 28.26 62.46
C PRO A 307 -44.34 27.89 62.23
N LEU A 308 -43.65 27.48 63.29
CA LEU A 308 -42.27 26.99 63.21
C LEU A 308 -42.28 25.46 63.10
N VAL A 309 -42.56 24.97 61.89
CA VAL A 309 -42.56 23.54 61.54
C VAL A 309 -41.43 23.28 60.57
N PHE A 310 -40.64 22.25 60.83
CA PHE A 310 -39.50 21.89 59.98
C PHE A 310 -39.32 20.39 59.91
N HIS A 311 -38.71 19.91 58.82
CA HIS A 311 -38.34 18.51 58.68
C HIS A 311 -37.03 18.26 59.40
N SER A 312 -37.04 17.33 60.37
CA SER A 312 -35.84 16.91 61.08
C SER A 312 -36.01 15.49 61.61
N ASP A 313 -34.91 14.90 62.07
CA ASP A 313 -34.96 13.71 62.91
C ASP A 313 -35.31 14.11 64.35
N ARG A 314 -36.34 13.48 64.90
CA ARG A 314 -36.84 13.77 66.25
C ARG A 314 -35.83 13.39 67.33
N SER A 315 -35.12 12.27 67.15
CA SER A 315 -34.17 11.75 68.15
C SER A 315 -33.02 12.72 68.40
N LEU A 316 -32.47 13.34 67.36
CA LEU A 316 -31.41 14.35 67.46
C LEU A 316 -31.85 15.60 68.23
N LEU A 317 -33.10 16.04 68.03
CA LEU A 317 -33.62 17.22 68.74
C LEU A 317 -33.87 16.92 70.23
N VAL A 318 -34.31 15.70 70.55
CA VAL A 318 -34.45 15.25 71.94
C VAL A 318 -33.08 15.16 72.62
N ILE A 319 -32.03 14.75 71.89
CA ILE A 319 -30.66 14.74 72.40
C ILE A 319 -30.19 16.14 72.76
N ILE A 320 -30.37 17.14 71.88
CA ILE A 320 -30.05 18.56 72.17
C ILE A 320 -30.72 18.99 73.47
N TRP A 321 -31.98 18.62 73.67
CA TRP A 321 -32.72 18.95 74.88
C TRP A 321 -32.16 18.29 76.14
N SER A 322 -31.74 17.03 76.04
CA SER A 322 -31.12 16.31 77.16
C SER A 322 -29.75 16.88 77.56
N ILE A 323 -29.02 17.52 76.64
CA ILE A 323 -27.80 18.28 76.95
C ILE A 323 -28.15 19.54 77.73
N CYS A 324 -29.13 20.31 77.25
CA CYS A 324 -29.56 21.56 77.88
C CYS A 324 -30.11 21.34 79.29
N SER A 325 -30.80 20.22 79.54
CA SER A 325 -31.33 19.89 80.86
C SER A 325 -30.27 19.37 81.86
N ARG A 326 -29.03 19.14 81.43
CA ARG A 326 -27.93 18.57 82.23
C ARG A 326 -26.73 19.51 82.37
N MET A 327 -26.81 20.73 81.82
CA MET A 327 -25.83 21.79 82.10
C MET A 327 -26.11 22.37 83.50
N PRO A 328 -25.06 22.60 84.31
CA PRO A 328 -25.20 23.12 85.67
C PRO A 328 -25.72 24.55 85.71
#